data_AF-A0A7X3JYA6-F1
#
_entry.id   AF-A0A7X3JYA6-F1
#
_cell.length_a   1.000
_cell.length_b   1.000
_cell.length_c   1.000
_cell.angle_alpha   90.00
_cell.angle_beta   90.00
_cell.angle_gamma   90.00
#
_symmetry.space_group_name_H-M   'P 1'
#
loop_
_entity.id
_entity.type
_entity.pdbx_description
1 polymer ?
#
loop_
_entity_poly.entity_id
_entity_poly.type
_entity_poly.pdbx_seq_one_letter_code
_entity_poly.pdbx_strand_id
1 'polypeptide(L)'
;MENGIFSSDLEKEMILLPQQIEEYRSQGHLYVGQAASREDIAAVRPSITELVQACSRDVRPLAERDDFGKAFLQIINLWQKNEQVKKFVYARKFARMAADLMEVDGVRLYLDQVFFKEPGGGPTPWHQDGTYMLRFRPDKLITLWMPLVDIPDEVGSLRFLSRAHDIEAMKGSDNVLLDALRRGLPEAGYGGMKAGCATFHAGWTPHSALSNPTSSMREVLTITYIPDEAVVADPAGNPARENHLRIYFPGVLPGAVAASPLNPVLYRR
;
A
#
# COMPACT_ATOMS: atom_id res chain seq x y z
N MET A 1 -6.01 -11.07 -29.08
CA MET A 1 -5.84 -10.66 -27.67
C MET A 1 -6.76 -11.55 -26.86
N GLU A 2 -6.26 -12.70 -26.41
CA GLU A 2 -6.99 -13.55 -25.49
C GLU A 2 -7.07 -12.83 -24.15
N ASN A 3 -8.29 -12.66 -23.65
CA ASN A 3 -8.55 -12.05 -22.36
C ASN A 3 -7.76 -12.81 -21.29
N GLY A 4 -6.89 -12.10 -20.55
CA GLY A 4 -6.29 -12.64 -19.33
C GLY A 4 -7.40 -12.91 -18.32
N ILE A 5 -7.89 -14.15 -18.32
CA ILE A 5 -8.91 -14.61 -17.39
C ILE A 5 -8.20 -14.76 -16.04
N PHE A 6 -8.53 -13.87 -15.10
CA PHE A 6 -8.18 -14.09 -13.69
C PHE A 6 -8.72 -15.42 -13.24
N SER A 7 -7.99 -16.09 -12.36
CA SER A 7 -8.54 -17.23 -11.67
C SER A 7 -9.77 -16.78 -10.84
N SER A 8 -10.70 -17.70 -10.58
CA SER A 8 -11.79 -17.43 -9.63
C SER A 8 -11.30 -17.13 -8.20
N ASP A 9 -9.99 -17.22 -7.95
CA ASP A 9 -9.38 -17.04 -6.62
C ASP A 9 -9.50 -15.61 -6.10
N LEU A 10 -9.48 -14.59 -6.96
CA LEU A 10 -9.59 -13.19 -6.52
C LEU A 10 -10.94 -12.86 -5.84
N GLU A 11 -11.99 -13.59 -6.18
CA GLU A 11 -13.31 -13.48 -5.55
C GLU A 11 -13.48 -14.43 -4.35
N LYS A 12 -12.59 -15.41 -4.18
CA LYS A 12 -12.63 -16.32 -3.03
C LYS A 12 -12.07 -15.63 -1.82
N GLU A 13 -12.93 -15.39 -0.85
CA GLU A 13 -12.54 -14.81 0.43
C GLU A 13 -11.49 -15.69 1.13
N MET A 14 -10.38 -15.07 1.51
CA MET A 14 -9.37 -15.69 2.37
C MET A 14 -9.67 -15.29 3.82
N ILE A 15 -9.96 -16.29 4.65
CA ILE A 15 -10.18 -16.09 6.08
C ILE A 15 -8.82 -16.16 6.78
N LEU A 16 -8.43 -15.05 7.42
CA LEU A 16 -7.22 -15.01 8.24
C LEU A 16 -7.45 -15.77 9.54
N LEU A 17 -6.39 -16.45 10.01
CA LEU A 17 -6.42 -17.10 11.31
C LEU A 17 -6.46 -16.04 12.43
N PRO A 18 -7.12 -16.33 13.57
CA PRO A 18 -7.14 -15.41 14.72
C PRO A 18 -5.73 -14.94 15.15
N GLN A 19 -4.73 -15.82 15.05
CA GLN A 19 -3.34 -15.50 15.36
C GLN A 19 -2.75 -14.45 14.42
N GLN A 20 -3.11 -14.47 13.13
CA GLN A 20 -2.65 -13.47 12.16
C GLN A 20 -3.26 -12.10 12.42
N ILE A 21 -4.54 -12.07 12.82
CA ILE A 21 -5.22 -10.83 13.21
C ILE A 21 -4.56 -10.26 14.48
N GLU A 22 -4.27 -11.10 15.48
CA GLU A 22 -3.55 -10.68 16.69
C GLU A 22 -2.10 -10.22 16.40
N GLU A 23 -1.40 -10.89 15.48
CA GLU A 23 -0.08 -10.46 15.03
C GLU A 23 -0.15 -9.06 14.42
N TYR A 24 -1.06 -8.82 13.48
CA TYR A 24 -1.25 -7.49 12.90
C TYR A 24 -1.61 -6.45 13.96
N ARG A 25 -2.56 -6.76 14.86
CA ARG A 25 -2.99 -5.86 15.93
C ARG A 25 -1.83 -5.48 16.85
N SER A 26 -0.96 -6.42 17.18
CA SER A 26 0.16 -6.17 18.08
C SER A 26 1.35 -5.50 17.39
N GLN A 27 1.67 -5.89 16.15
CA GLN A 27 2.87 -5.44 15.44
C GLN A 27 2.61 -4.23 14.55
N GLY A 28 1.39 -4.04 14.06
CA GLY A 28 1.03 -3.03 13.05
C GLY A 28 1.32 -3.45 11.61
N HIS A 29 1.81 -4.68 11.42
CA HIS A 29 2.08 -5.24 10.11
C HIS A 29 1.94 -6.76 10.13
N LEU A 30 1.72 -7.36 8.97
CA LEU A 30 1.56 -8.81 8.80
C LEU A 30 2.07 -9.23 7.42
N TYR A 31 2.71 -10.40 7.35
CA TYR A 31 3.04 -11.06 6.08
C TYR A 31 2.01 -12.14 5.72
N VAL A 32 1.63 -12.20 4.44
CA VAL A 32 0.71 -13.18 3.87
C VAL A 32 1.37 -13.81 2.64
N GLY A 33 1.76 -15.08 2.76
CA GLY A 33 2.55 -15.77 1.73
C GLY A 33 1.79 -16.13 0.45
N GLN A 34 0.45 -16.11 0.46
CA GLN A 34 -0.39 -16.53 -0.68
C GLN A 34 -1.57 -15.57 -0.91
N ALA A 35 -1.31 -14.27 -0.85
CA ALA A 35 -2.36 -13.27 -1.08
C ALA A 35 -2.94 -13.40 -2.51
N ALA A 36 -2.09 -13.45 -3.53
CA ALA A 36 -2.47 -13.69 -4.92
C ALA A 36 -1.75 -14.92 -5.49
N SER A 37 -2.38 -15.62 -6.44
CA SER A 37 -1.74 -16.72 -7.16
C SER A 37 -0.70 -16.19 -8.17
N ARG A 38 0.25 -17.03 -8.57
CA ARG A 38 1.23 -16.65 -9.62
C ARG A 38 0.55 -16.41 -10.96
N GLU A 39 -0.54 -17.12 -11.24
CA GLU A 39 -1.36 -16.97 -12.44
C GLU A 39 -2.05 -15.60 -12.46
N ASP A 40 -2.63 -15.16 -11.35
CA ASP A 40 -3.26 -13.84 -11.27
C ASP A 40 -2.24 -12.70 -11.41
N ILE A 41 -1.05 -12.88 -10.83
CA ILE A 41 0.07 -11.93 -11.02
C ILE A 41 0.52 -11.90 -12.49
N ALA A 42 0.73 -13.06 -13.10
CA ALA A 42 1.12 -13.17 -14.51
C ALA A 42 0.06 -12.56 -15.45
N ALA A 43 -1.22 -12.65 -15.09
CA ALA A 43 -2.31 -12.06 -15.84
C ALA A 43 -2.33 -10.53 -15.74
N VAL A 44 -2.18 -9.94 -14.55
CA VAL A 44 -2.30 -8.47 -14.35
C VAL A 44 -1.02 -7.71 -14.70
N ARG A 45 0.15 -8.32 -14.47
CA ARG A 45 1.44 -7.64 -14.55
C ARG A 45 1.69 -6.94 -15.91
N PRO A 46 1.42 -7.57 -17.08
CA PRO A 46 1.63 -6.90 -18.36
C PRO A 46 0.87 -5.57 -18.48
N SER A 47 -0.40 -5.53 -18.07
CA SER A 47 -1.20 -4.30 -18.08
C SER A 47 -0.65 -3.24 -17.13
N ILE A 48 -0.13 -3.63 -15.96
CA ILE A 48 0.52 -2.69 -15.04
C ILE A 48 1.81 -2.14 -15.65
N THR A 49 2.67 -2.99 -16.21
CA THR A 49 3.92 -2.57 -16.85
C THR A 49 3.67 -1.64 -18.03
N GLU A 50 2.68 -1.93 -18.88
CA GLU A 50 2.26 -1.05 -19.98
C GLU A 50 1.80 0.32 -19.47
N LEU A 51 0.99 0.37 -18.39
CA LEU A 51 0.57 1.62 -17.77
C LEU A 51 1.75 2.43 -17.22
N VAL A 52 2.72 1.77 -16.57
CA VAL A 52 3.94 2.43 -16.07
C VAL A 52 4.73 3.02 -17.25
N GLN A 53 4.92 2.27 -18.33
CA GLN A 53 5.63 2.76 -19.52
C GLN A 53 4.90 3.92 -20.18
N ALA A 54 3.57 3.86 -20.29
CA ALA A 54 2.76 4.90 -20.93
C ALA A 54 2.60 6.17 -20.07
N CYS A 55 2.60 6.04 -18.74
CA CYS A 55 2.33 7.16 -17.83
C CYS A 55 3.59 7.73 -17.17
N SER A 56 4.72 7.03 -17.18
CA SER A 56 5.97 7.55 -16.65
C SER A 56 6.47 8.70 -17.53
N ARG A 57 6.47 9.91 -16.96
CA ARG A 57 6.87 11.14 -17.69
C ARG A 57 8.33 11.51 -17.48
N ASP A 58 9.00 10.95 -16.47
CA ASP A 58 10.41 11.22 -16.19
C ASP A 58 11.29 10.09 -16.74
N VAL A 59 11.77 10.28 -17.97
CA VAL A 59 12.65 9.33 -18.67
C VAL A 59 14.14 9.65 -18.48
N ARG A 60 14.48 10.65 -17.66
CA ARG A 60 15.89 11.03 -17.41
C ARG A 60 16.63 9.91 -16.68
N PRO A 61 17.97 9.79 -16.82
CA PRO A 61 18.77 8.89 -16.00
C PRO A 61 18.56 9.13 -14.49
N LEU A 62 18.60 8.09 -13.66
CA LEU A 62 18.41 8.22 -12.20
C LEU A 62 19.33 9.28 -11.58
N ALA A 63 20.57 9.39 -12.04
CA ALA A 63 21.54 10.37 -11.56
C ALA A 63 21.05 11.83 -11.68
N GLU A 64 20.15 12.11 -12.61
CA GLU A 64 19.62 13.44 -12.93
C GLU A 64 18.25 13.74 -12.30
N ARG A 65 17.68 12.78 -11.56
CA ARG A 65 16.38 12.94 -10.87
C ARG A 65 16.55 13.44 -9.43
N ASP A 66 15.47 13.97 -8.86
CA ASP A 66 15.42 14.29 -7.43
C ASP A 66 15.41 13.02 -6.57
N ASP A 67 15.53 13.15 -5.25
CA ASP A 67 15.65 11.99 -4.36
C ASP A 67 14.43 11.06 -4.44
N PHE A 68 13.25 11.60 -4.72
CA PHE A 68 12.03 10.82 -4.93
C PHE A 68 12.05 10.07 -6.26
N GLY A 69 12.35 10.76 -7.36
CA GLY A 69 12.46 10.16 -8.71
C GLY A 69 13.64 9.20 -8.85
N LYS A 70 14.66 9.32 -7.99
CA LYS A 70 15.74 8.34 -7.81
C LYS A 70 15.29 7.07 -7.11
N ALA A 71 14.22 7.12 -6.31
CA ALA A 71 13.76 5.99 -5.53
C ALA A 71 12.88 5.04 -6.36
N PHE A 72 11.98 5.56 -7.19
CA PHE A 72 11.08 4.74 -8.01
C PHE A 72 10.24 5.57 -9.00
N LEU A 73 9.67 4.90 -9.99
CA LEU A 73 8.52 5.39 -10.75
C LEU A 73 7.22 5.11 -9.98
N GLN A 74 6.33 6.11 -9.95
CA GLN A 74 5.04 6.01 -9.27
C GLN A 74 3.88 6.39 -10.19
N ILE A 75 2.90 5.49 -10.30
CA ILE A 75 1.60 5.76 -10.90
C ILE A 75 0.54 5.51 -9.84
N ILE A 76 -0.50 6.35 -9.78
CA ILE A 76 -1.58 6.29 -8.79
C ILE A 76 -2.90 6.09 -9.52
N ASN A 77 -3.82 5.36 -8.89
CA ASN A 77 -5.15 5.02 -9.40
C ASN A 77 -5.09 4.32 -10.76
N LEU A 78 -4.27 3.26 -10.86
CA LEU A 78 -4.18 2.46 -12.09
C LEU A 78 -5.51 1.77 -12.40
N TRP A 79 -6.33 1.49 -11.37
CA TRP A 79 -7.68 0.95 -11.53
C TRP A 79 -8.58 1.80 -12.45
N GLN A 80 -8.35 3.11 -12.55
CA GLN A 80 -9.12 4.00 -13.43
C GLN A 80 -8.68 3.93 -14.90
N LYS A 81 -7.51 3.35 -15.15
CA LYS A 81 -6.83 3.40 -16.46
C LYS A 81 -6.93 2.10 -17.23
N ASN A 82 -7.17 0.98 -16.55
CA ASN A 82 -7.22 -0.33 -17.17
C ASN A 82 -8.18 -1.27 -16.41
N GLU A 83 -9.13 -1.88 -17.12
CA GLU A 83 -10.14 -2.75 -16.53
C GLU A 83 -9.58 -4.06 -15.96
N GLN A 84 -8.48 -4.59 -16.49
CA GLN A 84 -7.82 -5.76 -15.94
C GLN A 84 -7.14 -5.43 -14.61
N VAL A 85 -6.45 -4.28 -14.53
CA VAL A 85 -5.88 -3.79 -13.26
C VAL A 85 -6.98 -3.50 -12.25
N LYS A 86 -8.10 -2.91 -12.69
CA LYS A 86 -9.27 -2.67 -11.83
C LYS A 86 -9.80 -3.94 -11.18
N LYS A 87 -10.01 -5.01 -11.97
CA LYS A 87 -10.46 -6.32 -11.45
C LYS A 87 -9.51 -6.85 -10.38
N PHE A 88 -8.20 -6.73 -10.58
CA PHE A 88 -7.21 -7.15 -9.59
C PHE A 88 -7.23 -6.29 -8.31
N VAL A 89 -7.29 -4.97 -8.45
CA VAL A 89 -7.38 -4.03 -7.32
C VAL A 89 -8.67 -4.21 -6.53
N TYR A 90 -9.76 -4.57 -7.21
CA TYR A 90 -11.09 -4.77 -6.62
C TYR A 90 -11.28 -6.17 -6.04
N ALA A 91 -10.25 -7.02 -6.08
CA ALA A 91 -10.34 -8.41 -5.61
C ALA A 91 -10.91 -8.47 -4.18
N ARG A 92 -12.07 -9.10 -4.06
CA ARG A 92 -12.78 -9.24 -2.79
C ARG A 92 -11.92 -9.94 -1.74
N LYS A 93 -11.04 -10.85 -2.17
CA LYS A 93 -10.04 -11.53 -1.32
C LYS A 93 -9.17 -10.54 -0.54
N PHE A 94 -8.62 -9.51 -1.20
CA PHE A 94 -7.73 -8.53 -0.56
C PHE A 94 -8.51 -7.61 0.37
N ALA A 95 -9.66 -7.13 -0.09
CA ALA A 95 -10.52 -6.25 0.69
C ALA A 95 -11.08 -6.93 1.95
N ARG A 96 -11.40 -8.23 1.87
CA ARG A 96 -11.78 -9.06 3.03
C ARG A 96 -10.67 -9.10 4.07
N MET A 97 -9.44 -9.43 3.66
CA MET A 97 -8.29 -9.46 4.57
C MET A 97 -8.08 -8.09 5.24
N ALA A 98 -8.16 -7.00 4.47
CA ALA A 98 -8.05 -5.65 5.00
C ALA A 98 -9.15 -5.34 6.04
N ALA A 99 -10.40 -5.75 5.80
CA ALA A 99 -11.51 -5.56 6.73
C ALA A 99 -11.34 -6.37 8.02
N ASP A 100 -10.85 -7.60 7.93
CA ASP A 100 -10.56 -8.45 9.09
C ASP A 100 -9.40 -7.89 9.92
N LEU A 101 -8.31 -7.44 9.28
CA LEU A 101 -7.15 -6.84 9.96
C LEU A 101 -7.46 -5.49 10.61
N MET A 102 -8.30 -4.67 9.99
CA MET A 102 -8.77 -3.43 10.59
C MET A 102 -9.91 -3.63 11.58
N GLU A 103 -10.46 -4.85 11.69
CA GLU A 103 -11.61 -5.16 12.55
C GLU A 103 -12.82 -4.25 12.28
N VAL A 104 -13.20 -4.13 11.01
CA VAL A 104 -14.35 -3.33 10.53
C VAL A 104 -15.24 -4.17 9.62
N ASP A 105 -16.52 -3.81 9.49
CA ASP A 105 -17.49 -4.60 8.72
C ASP A 105 -17.38 -4.42 7.21
N GLY A 106 -16.72 -3.37 6.76
CA GLY A 106 -16.49 -3.13 5.34
C GLY A 106 -15.32 -2.18 5.09
N VAL A 107 -14.79 -2.22 3.87
CA VAL A 107 -13.71 -1.34 3.44
C VAL A 107 -13.98 -0.70 2.09
N ARG A 108 -13.45 0.50 1.92
CA ARG A 108 -13.38 1.24 0.66
C ARG A 108 -11.96 1.28 0.14
N LEU A 109 -11.84 1.42 -1.16
CA LEU A 109 -10.58 1.80 -1.79
C LEU A 109 -10.23 3.24 -1.42
N TYR A 110 -9.06 3.46 -0.82
CA TYR A 110 -8.46 4.80 -0.71
C TYR A 110 -7.82 5.16 -2.06
N LEU A 111 -6.90 4.31 -2.53
CA LEU A 111 -6.24 4.36 -3.83
C LEU A 111 -5.40 3.09 -4.05
N ASP A 112 -5.00 2.84 -5.29
CA ASP A 112 -3.91 1.90 -5.63
C ASP A 112 -2.73 2.66 -6.23
N GLN A 113 -1.52 2.13 -6.05
CA GLN A 113 -0.30 2.71 -6.63
C GLN A 113 0.69 1.64 -7.00
N VAL A 114 1.61 1.97 -7.90
CA VAL A 114 2.78 1.15 -8.15
C VAL A 114 4.05 1.87 -7.77
N PHE A 115 5.03 1.10 -7.32
CA PHE A 115 6.36 1.56 -6.99
C PHE A 115 7.38 0.69 -7.73
N PHE A 116 7.85 1.19 -8.88
CA PHE A 116 8.81 0.49 -9.73
C PHE A 116 10.19 1.05 -9.45
N LYS A 117 10.98 0.31 -8.66
CA LYS A 117 12.33 0.71 -8.25
C LYS A 117 13.35 0.14 -9.23
N GLU A 118 13.90 1.03 -10.05
CA GLU A 118 14.89 0.73 -11.09
C GLU A 118 16.20 0.16 -10.51
N PRO A 119 17.00 -0.55 -11.32
CA PRO A 119 18.39 -0.89 -10.99
C PRO A 119 19.18 0.34 -10.52
N GLY A 120 19.82 0.26 -9.36
CA GLY A 120 20.51 1.39 -8.72
C GLY A 120 19.58 2.40 -8.02
N GLY A 121 18.26 2.15 -8.00
CA GLY A 121 17.29 3.00 -7.33
C GLY A 121 17.56 3.13 -5.83
N GLY A 122 17.46 4.36 -5.31
CA GLY A 122 17.79 4.70 -3.92
C GLY A 122 16.86 4.08 -2.88
N PRO A 123 17.21 4.14 -1.59
CA PRO A 123 16.34 3.66 -0.52
C PRO A 123 15.08 4.52 -0.38
N THR A 124 14.03 3.95 0.21
CA THR A 124 12.86 4.71 0.67
C THR A 124 13.05 4.98 2.16
N PRO A 125 13.15 6.26 2.59
CA PRO A 125 13.37 6.61 3.99
C PRO A 125 12.28 6.09 4.93
N TRP A 126 12.59 6.05 6.23
CA TRP A 126 11.62 5.73 7.26
C TRP A 126 10.51 6.80 7.31
N HIS A 127 9.27 6.36 7.21
CA HIS A 127 8.09 7.24 7.22
C HIS A 127 6.84 6.49 7.70
N GLN A 128 5.74 7.23 7.90
CA GLN A 128 4.40 6.70 8.15
C GLN A 128 3.46 7.24 7.06
N ASP A 129 2.60 6.39 6.51
CA ASP A 129 1.62 6.80 5.48
C ASP A 129 0.67 7.88 6.02
N GLY A 130 0.23 7.75 7.27
CA GLY A 130 -0.68 8.69 7.96
C GLY A 130 -0.13 10.12 8.12
N THR A 131 1.19 10.31 7.96
CA THR A 131 1.80 11.64 7.93
C THR A 131 1.36 12.42 6.69
N TYR A 132 1.20 11.75 5.55
CA TYR A 132 0.90 12.37 4.26
C TYR A 132 -0.57 12.20 3.85
N MET A 133 -1.15 11.04 4.17
CA MET A 133 -2.50 10.70 3.77
C MET A 133 -3.58 11.44 4.58
N LEU A 134 -4.77 11.47 4.01
CA LEU A 134 -5.96 12.01 4.67
C LEU A 134 -6.27 11.20 5.93
N ARG A 135 -6.70 11.88 7.00
CA ARG A 135 -7.10 11.24 8.25
C ARG A 135 -8.60 11.00 8.30
N PHE A 136 -8.98 10.03 9.12
CA PHE A 136 -10.36 9.58 9.24
C PHE A 136 -10.78 9.40 10.69
N ARG A 137 -12.10 9.27 10.89
CA ARG A 137 -12.70 8.75 12.12
C ARG A 137 -13.52 7.51 11.76
N PRO A 138 -13.18 6.31 12.30
CA PRO A 138 -12.00 6.03 13.13
C PRO A 138 -10.68 6.25 12.36
N ASP A 139 -9.58 6.50 13.08
CA ASP A 139 -8.25 6.75 12.51
C ASP A 139 -7.57 5.45 12.07
N LYS A 140 -8.23 4.75 11.14
CA LYS A 140 -7.82 3.46 10.58
C LYS A 140 -7.55 3.61 9.09
N LEU A 141 -6.42 3.08 8.67
CA LEU A 141 -5.98 2.96 7.29
C LEU A 141 -5.05 1.76 7.22
N ILE A 142 -5.14 0.96 6.16
CA ILE A 142 -4.27 -0.19 5.94
C ILE A 142 -3.81 -0.23 4.49
N THR A 143 -2.53 -0.53 4.29
CA THR A 143 -1.95 -0.69 2.96
C THR A 143 -1.53 -2.14 2.78
N LEU A 144 -2.02 -2.77 1.70
CA LEU A 144 -1.47 -3.99 1.14
C LEU A 144 -0.29 -3.60 0.26
N TRP A 145 0.84 -4.27 0.42
CA TRP A 145 2.04 -4.13 -0.41
C TRP A 145 2.37 -5.50 -1.01
N MET A 146 2.38 -5.59 -2.33
CA MET A 146 2.50 -6.86 -3.05
C MET A 146 3.52 -6.74 -4.19
N PRO A 147 4.60 -7.53 -4.16
CA PRO A 147 5.50 -7.60 -5.28
C PRO A 147 4.87 -8.35 -6.46
N LEU A 148 5.06 -7.80 -7.65
CA LEU A 148 4.61 -8.37 -8.93
C LEU A 148 5.68 -9.29 -9.55
N VAL A 149 6.87 -9.30 -8.96
CA VAL A 149 8.03 -10.13 -9.34
C VAL A 149 8.62 -10.77 -8.08
N ASP A 150 9.38 -11.85 -8.23
CA ASP A 150 10.13 -12.39 -7.11
C ASP A 150 11.22 -11.36 -6.69
N ILE A 151 11.26 -11.02 -5.40
CA ILE A 151 12.22 -10.11 -4.80
C ILE A 151 13.28 -10.93 -4.05
N PRO A 152 14.57 -10.79 -4.37
CA PRO A 152 15.65 -11.47 -3.65
C PRO A 152 15.93 -10.78 -2.30
N ASP A 153 16.56 -11.50 -1.36
CA ASP A 153 16.88 -10.99 -0.03
C ASP A 153 17.74 -9.70 -0.04
N GLU A 154 18.64 -9.57 -1.02
CA GLU A 154 19.51 -8.40 -1.18
C GLU A 154 18.75 -7.09 -1.50
N VAL A 155 17.55 -7.20 -2.09
CA VAL A 155 16.62 -6.08 -2.27
C VAL A 155 15.70 -5.97 -1.07
N GLY A 156 15.14 -7.11 -0.65
CA GLY A 156 14.25 -7.25 0.49
C GLY A 156 12.87 -6.61 0.31
N SER A 157 11.95 -7.04 1.17
CA SER A 157 10.65 -6.42 1.39
C SER A 157 10.77 -5.04 2.04
N LEU A 158 9.62 -4.46 2.40
CA LEU A 158 9.60 -3.40 3.40
C LEU A 158 10.19 -3.88 4.73
N ARG A 159 10.76 -2.93 5.47
CA ARG A 159 11.14 -3.07 6.88
C ARG A 159 10.22 -2.21 7.73
N PHE A 160 9.88 -2.68 8.91
CA PHE A 160 8.88 -2.09 9.79
C PHE A 160 9.47 -1.85 11.19
N LEU A 161 9.04 -0.79 11.85
CA LEU A 161 9.23 -0.62 13.29
C LEU A 161 7.97 -1.11 13.99
N SER A 162 8.02 -2.33 14.51
CA SER A 162 6.84 -3.01 15.04
C SER A 162 6.35 -2.33 16.32
N ARG A 163 5.04 -2.45 16.59
CA ARG A 163 4.34 -1.93 17.78
C ARG A 163 4.25 -0.40 17.85
N ALA A 164 4.83 0.32 16.88
CA ALA A 164 4.82 1.79 16.85
C ALA A 164 3.47 2.40 16.46
N HIS A 165 2.66 1.66 15.70
CA HIS A 165 1.45 2.17 15.04
C HIS A 165 0.35 2.68 15.98
N ASP A 166 0.27 2.13 17.19
CA ASP A 166 -0.72 2.52 18.20
C ASP A 166 -0.15 3.50 19.25
N ILE A 167 1.11 3.90 19.11
CA ILE A 167 1.73 4.88 20.01
C ILE A 167 1.37 6.29 19.54
N GLU A 168 0.42 6.94 20.22
CA GLU A 168 -0.05 8.28 19.83
C GLU A 168 1.09 9.31 19.69
N ALA A 169 2.05 9.28 20.62
CA ALA A 169 3.22 10.18 20.60
C ALA A 169 4.19 9.93 19.43
N MET A 170 3.98 8.88 18.63
CA MET A 170 4.75 8.61 17.41
C MET A 170 4.03 9.03 16.13
N LYS A 171 2.71 9.27 16.17
CA LYS A 171 1.93 9.58 14.97
C LYS A 171 2.33 10.95 14.44
N GLY A 172 2.91 10.97 13.23
CA GLY A 172 3.38 12.20 12.61
C GLY A 172 4.68 12.73 13.21
N SER A 173 5.51 11.86 13.81
CA SER A 173 6.86 12.23 14.27
C SER A 173 7.72 12.73 13.11
N ASP A 174 8.44 13.84 13.34
CA ASP A 174 9.41 14.41 12.38
C ASP A 174 10.59 13.47 12.11
N ASN A 175 10.97 12.63 13.10
CA ASN A 175 12.03 11.64 12.97
C ASN A 175 11.61 10.32 13.61
N VAL A 176 10.72 9.62 12.91
CA VAL A 176 10.08 8.39 13.38
C VAL A 176 11.09 7.29 13.74
N LEU A 177 12.23 7.21 13.04
CA LEU A 177 13.28 6.25 13.34
C LEU A 177 13.94 6.54 14.68
N LEU A 178 14.37 7.79 14.91
CA LEU A 178 15.02 8.16 16.16
C LEU A 178 14.10 7.96 17.36
N ASP A 179 12.83 8.30 17.21
CA ASP A 179 11.84 8.13 18.28
C ASP A 179 11.55 6.65 18.57
N ALA A 180 11.50 5.81 17.55
CA ALA A 180 11.38 4.36 17.73
C ALA A 180 12.60 3.76 18.44
N LEU A 181 13.82 4.17 18.04
CA LEU A 181 15.06 3.71 18.65
C LEU A 181 15.15 4.11 20.13
N ARG A 182 14.78 5.36 20.47
CA ARG A 182 14.72 5.84 21.87
C ARG A 182 13.74 5.03 22.73
N ARG A 183 12.72 4.45 22.10
CA ARG A 183 11.71 3.60 22.75
C ARG A 183 12.08 2.12 22.76
N GLY A 184 13.17 1.72 22.10
CA GLY A 184 13.57 0.33 21.96
C GLY A 184 12.57 -0.51 21.17
N LEU A 185 11.89 0.09 20.18
CA LEU A 185 10.95 -0.65 19.33
C LEU A 185 11.71 -1.57 18.37
N PRO A 186 11.23 -2.81 18.16
CA PRO A 186 11.93 -3.77 17.32
C PRO A 186 11.76 -3.43 15.83
N GLU A 187 12.84 -3.60 15.07
CA GLU A 187 12.80 -3.61 13.61
C GLU A 187 12.47 -5.04 13.12
N ALA A 188 11.53 -5.14 12.19
CA ALA A 188 11.16 -6.39 11.54
C ALA A 188 11.24 -6.24 10.02
N GLY A 189 11.55 -7.34 9.33
CA GLY A 189 11.52 -7.43 7.88
C GLY A 189 11.22 -8.87 7.46
N TYR A 190 10.75 -9.06 6.24
CA TYR A 190 10.36 -10.37 5.72
C TYR A 190 11.33 -10.92 4.67
N GLY A 191 12.48 -10.25 4.47
CA GLY A 191 13.50 -10.66 3.51
C GLY A 191 12.97 -10.64 2.08
N GLY A 192 13.46 -11.57 1.26
CA GLY A 192 12.96 -11.81 -0.08
C GLY A 192 11.50 -12.28 -0.07
N MET A 193 10.74 -11.90 -1.10
CA MET A 193 9.32 -12.24 -1.22
C MET A 193 9.03 -12.78 -2.62
N LYS A 194 8.17 -13.79 -2.71
CA LYS A 194 7.68 -14.28 -4.00
C LYS A 194 6.60 -13.36 -4.55
N ALA A 195 6.51 -13.29 -5.87
CA ALA A 195 5.41 -12.59 -6.54
C ALA A 195 4.06 -13.12 -6.04
N GLY A 196 3.14 -12.22 -5.66
CA GLY A 196 1.83 -12.57 -5.11
C GLY A 196 1.79 -12.84 -3.60
N CYS A 197 2.94 -12.91 -2.91
CA CYS A 197 2.96 -12.67 -1.46
C CYS A 197 2.52 -11.23 -1.17
N ALA A 198 2.17 -10.90 0.06
CA ALA A 198 1.91 -9.53 0.45
C ALA A 198 2.35 -9.25 1.88
N THR A 199 2.60 -7.98 2.18
CA THR A 199 2.54 -7.47 3.55
C THR A 199 1.36 -6.53 3.68
N PHE A 200 0.74 -6.50 4.85
CA PHE A 200 -0.19 -5.47 5.26
C PHE A 200 0.46 -4.62 6.33
N HIS A 201 0.26 -3.31 6.31
CA HIS A 201 0.70 -2.42 7.38
C HIS A 201 -0.33 -1.32 7.67
N ALA A 202 -0.47 -0.97 8.94
CA ALA A 202 -1.32 0.14 9.37
C ALA A 202 -0.74 1.49 8.92
N GLY A 203 -1.59 2.49 8.71
CA GLY A 203 -1.17 3.82 8.26
C GLY A 203 -0.12 4.49 9.16
N TRP A 204 -0.11 4.15 10.45
CA TRP A 204 0.84 4.66 11.43
C TRP A 204 2.03 3.74 11.69
N THR A 205 2.15 2.60 11.00
CA THR A 205 3.31 1.72 11.12
C THR A 205 4.49 2.34 10.37
N PRO A 206 5.58 2.73 11.06
CA PRO A 206 6.75 3.25 10.39
C PRO A 206 7.40 2.17 9.55
N HIS A 207 7.73 2.50 8.31
CA HIS A 207 8.35 1.56 7.41
C HIS A 207 9.35 2.22 6.46
N SER A 208 10.25 1.40 5.91
CA SER A 208 11.27 1.82 4.95
C SER A 208 11.52 0.72 3.92
N ALA A 209 12.27 1.05 2.87
CA ALA A 209 12.75 0.07 1.91
C ALA A 209 14.22 0.33 1.57
N LEU A 210 14.98 -0.74 1.35
CA LEU A 210 16.36 -0.63 0.89
C LEU A 210 16.45 -0.11 -0.55
N SER A 211 17.67 0.21 -0.99
CA SER A 211 17.96 0.46 -2.40
C SER A 211 17.80 -0.82 -3.22
N ASN A 212 17.80 -0.70 -4.54
CA ASN A 212 17.86 -1.83 -5.45
C ASN A 212 19.28 -1.97 -6.02
N PRO A 213 20.15 -2.83 -5.44
CA PRO A 213 21.51 -3.04 -5.93
C PRO A 213 21.59 -3.94 -7.16
N THR A 214 20.45 -4.50 -7.62
CA THR A 214 20.41 -5.54 -8.65
C THR A 214 20.30 -4.94 -10.05
N SER A 215 20.42 -5.80 -11.07
CA SER A 215 20.18 -5.44 -12.47
C SER A 215 18.71 -5.53 -12.91
N SER A 216 17.81 -5.93 -12.01
CA SER A 216 16.39 -6.14 -12.30
C SER A 216 15.50 -5.10 -11.63
N MET A 217 14.39 -4.73 -12.26
CA MET A 217 13.39 -3.83 -11.68
C MET A 217 12.68 -4.51 -10.51
N ARG A 218 12.53 -3.81 -9.38
CA ARG A 218 11.64 -4.24 -8.29
C ARG A 218 10.26 -3.62 -8.52
N GLU A 219 9.29 -4.47 -8.83
CA GLU A 219 7.93 -4.06 -9.21
C GLU A 219 6.95 -4.40 -8.09
N VAL A 220 6.23 -3.38 -7.62
CA VAL A 220 5.31 -3.52 -6.50
C VAL A 220 4.01 -2.78 -6.81
N LEU A 221 2.88 -3.40 -6.48
CA LEU A 221 1.57 -2.77 -6.35
C LEU A 221 1.25 -2.57 -4.86
N THR A 222 0.70 -1.41 -4.52
CA THR A 222 0.05 -1.17 -3.24
C THR A 222 -1.43 -0.90 -3.44
N ILE A 223 -2.25 -1.35 -2.48
CA ILE A 223 -3.66 -1.03 -2.40
C ILE A 223 -3.94 -0.56 -0.98
N THR A 224 -4.39 0.68 -0.84
CA THR A 224 -4.73 1.25 0.46
C THR A 224 -6.23 1.25 0.66
N TYR A 225 -6.65 0.82 1.85
CA TYR A 225 -8.05 0.71 2.25
C TYR A 225 -8.34 1.59 3.46
N ILE A 226 -9.57 2.05 3.53
CA ILE A 226 -10.15 2.72 4.70
C ILE A 226 -11.44 2.01 5.11
N PRO A 227 -11.89 2.14 6.37
CA PRO A 227 -13.21 1.65 6.77
C PRO A 227 -14.31 2.23 5.89
N ASP A 228 -15.34 1.45 5.60
CA ASP A 228 -16.48 1.93 4.80
C ASP A 228 -17.25 3.05 5.50
N GLU A 229 -17.30 3.01 6.83
CA GLU A 229 -17.88 4.03 7.70
C GLU A 229 -16.95 5.22 7.97
N ALA A 230 -15.74 5.24 7.41
CA ALA A 230 -14.75 6.27 7.67
C ALA A 230 -15.30 7.66 7.37
N VAL A 231 -15.22 8.56 8.35
CA VAL A 231 -15.57 9.98 8.20
C VAL A 231 -14.31 10.80 8.00
N VAL A 232 -14.28 11.65 6.97
CA VAL A 232 -13.13 12.51 6.67
C VAL A 232 -12.86 13.46 7.86
N ALA A 233 -11.64 13.42 8.39
CA ALA A 233 -11.19 14.39 9.38
C ALA A 233 -10.84 15.73 8.73
N ASP A 234 -10.93 16.81 9.50
CA ASP A 234 -10.48 18.14 9.05
C ASP A 234 -8.97 18.11 8.74
N PRO A 235 -8.53 18.47 7.52
CA PRO A 235 -7.11 18.61 7.18
C PRO A 235 -6.35 19.61 8.05
N ALA A 236 -7.05 20.52 8.74
CA ALA A 236 -6.50 21.51 9.67
C ALA A 236 -5.37 22.36 9.07
N GLY A 237 -5.52 22.76 7.80
CA GLY A 237 -4.53 23.57 7.09
C GLY A 237 -3.28 22.82 6.63
N ASN A 238 -3.20 21.49 6.78
CA ASN A 238 -2.08 20.71 6.26
C ASN A 238 -2.19 20.59 4.72
N PRO A 239 -1.24 21.16 3.94
CA PRO A 239 -1.39 21.22 2.49
C PRO A 239 -1.42 19.85 1.79
N ALA A 240 -0.69 18.86 2.33
CA ALA A 240 -0.68 17.52 1.76
C ALA A 240 -2.05 16.85 1.92
N ARG A 241 -2.67 16.98 3.10
CA ARG A 241 -4.00 16.42 3.38
C ARG A 241 -5.11 17.13 2.60
N GLU A 242 -5.04 18.45 2.47
CA GLU A 242 -5.95 19.21 1.62
C GLU A 242 -5.87 18.75 0.16
N ASN A 243 -4.66 18.53 -0.34
CA ASN A 243 -4.45 18.01 -1.68
C ASN A 243 -5.02 16.60 -1.83
N HIS A 244 -4.84 15.72 -0.84
CA HIS A 244 -5.42 14.38 -0.83
C HIS A 244 -6.95 14.41 -0.83
N LEU A 245 -7.57 15.24 0.01
CA LEU A 245 -9.03 15.43 0.03
C LEU A 245 -9.53 15.85 -1.35
N ARG A 246 -8.90 16.85 -1.96
CA ARG A 246 -9.27 17.39 -3.27
C ARG A 246 -9.12 16.36 -4.40
N ILE A 247 -8.03 15.60 -4.42
CA ILE A 247 -7.71 14.68 -5.52
C ILE A 247 -8.43 13.33 -5.38
N TYR A 248 -8.45 12.76 -4.17
CA TYR A 248 -8.88 11.38 -3.95
C TYR A 248 -10.30 11.26 -3.41
N PHE A 249 -10.90 12.35 -2.91
CA PHE A 249 -12.26 12.40 -2.38
C PHE A 249 -13.07 13.55 -2.99
N PRO A 250 -13.16 13.64 -4.33
CA PRO A 250 -13.81 14.77 -4.99
C PRO A 250 -15.27 14.91 -4.52
N GLY A 251 -15.62 16.12 -4.09
CA GLY A 251 -16.97 16.44 -3.60
C GLY A 251 -17.26 16.04 -2.15
N VAL A 252 -16.31 15.41 -1.45
CA VAL A 252 -16.47 15.08 -0.02
C VAL A 252 -15.96 16.24 0.82
N LEU A 253 -16.71 16.60 1.86
CA LEU A 253 -16.33 17.63 2.83
C LEU A 253 -15.84 17.00 4.14
N PRO A 254 -14.98 17.69 4.91
CA PRO A 254 -14.65 17.28 6.27
C PRO A 254 -15.92 17.03 7.11
N GLY A 255 -15.94 15.94 7.87
CA GLY A 255 -17.10 15.52 8.66
C GLY A 255 -18.11 14.64 7.90
N ALA A 256 -17.99 14.48 6.58
CA ALA A 256 -18.80 13.55 5.80
C ALA A 256 -18.14 12.16 5.71
N VAL A 257 -18.95 11.13 5.43
CA VAL A 257 -18.44 9.79 5.08
C VAL A 257 -17.54 9.91 3.85
N ALA A 258 -16.42 9.18 3.87
CA ALA A 258 -15.38 9.13 2.86
C ALA A 258 -15.84 8.37 1.59
N ALA A 259 -16.97 8.78 1.05
CA ALA A 259 -17.62 8.17 -0.10
C ALA A 259 -17.58 9.14 -1.29
N SER A 260 -16.80 8.79 -2.29
CA SER A 260 -16.76 9.47 -3.59
C SER A 260 -16.76 8.42 -4.71
N PRO A 261 -16.95 8.81 -5.99
CA PRO A 261 -16.76 7.92 -7.13
C PRO A 261 -15.37 7.26 -7.17
N LEU A 262 -14.37 7.84 -6.50
CA LEU A 262 -13.01 7.30 -6.44
C LEU A 262 -12.77 6.35 -5.25
N ASN A 263 -13.73 6.24 -4.32
CA ASN A 263 -13.62 5.42 -3.11
C ASN A 263 -14.77 4.40 -3.02
N PRO A 264 -14.91 3.51 -4.01
CA PRO A 264 -15.94 2.48 -4.00
C PRO A 264 -15.75 1.55 -2.82
N VAL A 265 -16.88 1.00 -2.34
CA VAL A 265 -16.88 -0.10 -1.38
C VAL A 265 -16.39 -1.35 -2.09
N LEU A 266 -15.35 -1.99 -1.55
CA LEU A 266 -14.79 -3.22 -2.11
C LEU A 266 -15.24 -4.46 -1.33
N TYR A 267 -15.62 -4.28 -0.06
CA TYR A 267 -16.09 -5.37 0.78
C TYR A 267 -17.04 -4.88 1.86
N ARG A 268 -18.05 -5.70 2.17
CA ARG A 268 -18.92 -5.64 3.36
C ARG A 268 -19.26 -7.08 3.77
N ARG A 269 -19.34 -7.32 5.09
CA ARG A 269 -19.84 -8.57 5.70
C ARG A 269 -21.33 -8.75 5.43
#